data_AF-F4QGD7-F1
#
_entry.id   AF-F4QGD7-F1
#
_cell.length_a   1.000
_cell.length_b   1.000
_cell.length_c   1.000
_cell.angle_alpha   90.00
_cell.angle_beta   90.00
_cell.angle_gamma   90.00
#
_symmetry.space_group_name_H-M   'P 1'
#
loop_
_entity.id
_entity.type
_entity.pdbx_description
1 polymer ?
#
loop_
_entity_poly.entity_id
_entity_poly.type
_entity_poly.pdbx_seq_one_letter_code
_entity_poly.pdbx_strand_id
1 'polypeptide(L)'
;MTYMALSVVYHAVVMPIFPKLYEAKALYEWSLVLWLSIILVVPALFGLLSGLSIKEKWLHRLMRKFNLSTVHPVECAWDWRFQTLQESWVLIVLKDNTKWAGVLGTGSFLSSDPTERDVFMEDVYELDAQNVWQKRNSSVLISHGEIQSIEFWPKGDS
;
A
#
# COMPACT_ATOMS: atom_id res chain seq x y z
N MET A 1 7.90 -2.63 -29.53
CA MET A 1 8.75 -1.43 -29.30
C MET A 1 9.58 -1.53 -28.01
N THR A 2 9.00 -1.93 -26.88
CA THR A 2 9.69 -1.98 -25.58
C THR A 2 10.89 -2.94 -25.52
N TYR A 3 10.79 -4.11 -26.16
CA TYR A 3 11.87 -5.12 -26.18
C TYR A 3 13.12 -4.62 -26.94
N MET A 4 12.92 -3.91 -28.06
CA MET A 4 14.02 -3.34 -28.83
C MET A 4 14.73 -2.24 -28.03
N ALA A 5 13.96 -1.35 -27.38
CA ALA A 5 14.55 -0.29 -26.54
C ALA A 5 15.36 -0.87 -25.38
N LEU A 6 14.86 -1.92 -24.71
CA LEU A 6 15.57 -2.60 -23.64
C LEU A 6 16.87 -3.26 -24.14
N SER A 7 16.82 -3.93 -25.30
CA SER A 7 17.99 -4.57 -25.90
C SER A 7 19.07 -3.57 -26.30
N VAL A 8 18.69 -2.39 -26.82
CA VAL A 8 19.63 -1.32 -27.21
C VAL A 8 20.32 -0.74 -25.99
N VAL A 9 19.58 -0.49 -24.90
CA VAL A 9 20.17 0.02 -23.65
C VAL A 9 21.09 -1.03 -23.03
N TYR A 10 20.68 -2.30 -23.02
CA TYR A 10 21.52 -3.40 -22.55
C TYR A 10 22.83 -3.49 -23.35
N HIS A 11 22.75 -3.50 -24.68
CA HIS A 11 23.94 -3.56 -25.54
C HIS A 11 24.84 -2.32 -25.40
N ALA A 12 24.27 -1.11 -25.25
CA ALA A 12 25.04 0.12 -25.09
C ALA A 12 25.87 0.15 -23.79
N VAL A 13 25.37 -0.45 -22.71
CA VAL A 13 26.09 -0.55 -21.43
C VAL A 13 27.15 -1.65 -21.47
N VAL A 14 26.86 -2.77 -22.14
CA VAL A 14 27.76 -3.94 -22.20
C VAL A 14 28.94 -3.71 -23.16
N MET A 15 28.72 -3.02 -24.29
CA MET A 15 29.69 -2.84 -25.37
C MET A 15 31.02 -2.16 -24.96
N PRO A 16 31.07 -1.09 -24.13
CA PRO A 16 32.33 -0.47 -23.73
C PRO A 16 33.10 -1.26 -22.65
N ILE A 17 32.43 -2.18 -21.95
CA ILE A 17 33.03 -2.99 -20.86
C ILE A 17 33.68 -4.26 -21.42
N PHE A 18 33.06 -4.85 -22.45
CA PHE A 18 33.49 -6.11 -23.05
C PHE A 18 34.92 -6.12 -23.63
N PRO A 19 35.37 -5.14 -24.45
CA PRO A 19 36.71 -5.19 -25.04
C PRO A 19 37.82 -5.05 -23.99
N LYS A 20 37.57 -4.27 -22.92
CA LYS A 20 38.50 -4.13 -21.78
C LYS A 20 38.65 -5.43 -20.96
N LEU A 21 37.61 -6.25 -20.93
CA LEU A 21 37.62 -7.55 -20.25
C LEU A 21 38.34 -8.64 -21.08
N TYR A 22 38.27 -8.54 -22.41
CA TYR A 22 38.82 -9.52 -23.35
C TYR A 22 40.32 -9.30 -23.65
N GLU A 23 40.81 -8.06 -23.56
CA GLU A 23 42.25 -7.74 -23.66
C GLU A 23 43.06 -8.28 -22.46
N ALA A 24 42.42 -8.51 -21.32
CA ALA A 24 43.03 -9.19 -20.19
C ALA A 24 43.11 -10.70 -20.45
N LYS A 25 44.24 -11.15 -21.02
CA LYS A 25 44.53 -12.55 -21.40
C LYS A 25 44.17 -13.60 -20.32
N ALA A 26 44.21 -13.22 -19.04
CA ALA A 26 43.88 -14.08 -17.89
C ALA A 26 42.36 -14.30 -17.67
N LEU A 27 41.50 -13.39 -18.17
CA LEU A 27 40.04 -13.46 -17.99
C LEU A 27 39.33 -14.13 -19.18
N TYR A 28 40.01 -14.31 -20.31
CA TYR A 28 39.44 -14.94 -21.51
C TYR A 28 39.06 -16.41 -21.27
N GLU A 29 39.93 -17.19 -20.62
CA GLU A 29 39.65 -18.61 -20.30
C GLU A 29 38.49 -18.77 -19.30
N TRP A 30 38.21 -17.73 -18.51
CA TRP A 30 37.12 -17.68 -17.53
C TRP A 30 35.91 -16.89 -18.02
N SER A 31 35.89 -16.49 -19.30
CA SER A 31 34.87 -15.60 -19.87
C SER A 31 33.45 -16.15 -19.71
N LEU A 32 33.25 -17.45 -19.88
CA LEU A 32 31.96 -18.13 -19.65
C LEU A 32 31.53 -18.07 -18.18
N VAL A 33 32.47 -18.29 -17.25
CA VAL A 33 32.20 -18.26 -15.80
C VAL A 33 31.88 -16.84 -15.33
N LEU A 34 32.59 -15.84 -15.86
CA LEU A 34 32.31 -14.43 -15.60
C LEU A 34 30.96 -14.00 -16.19
N TRP A 35 30.59 -14.51 -17.36
CA TRP A 35 29.30 -14.19 -17.97
C TRP A 35 28.14 -14.81 -17.19
N LEU A 36 28.27 -16.08 -16.79
CA LEU A 36 27.29 -16.77 -15.93
C LEU A 36 27.19 -16.11 -14.56
N SER A 37 28.30 -15.69 -13.96
CA SER A 37 28.29 -15.02 -12.67
C SER A 37 27.62 -13.65 -12.77
N ILE A 38 27.80 -12.88 -13.85
CA ILE A 38 27.09 -11.62 -14.06
C ILE A 38 25.57 -11.86 -14.14
N ILE A 39 25.13 -12.86 -14.90
CA ILE A 39 23.69 -13.15 -15.06
C ILE A 39 23.05 -13.66 -13.76
N LEU A 40 23.80 -14.34 -12.91
CA LEU A 40 23.27 -14.85 -11.64
C LEU A 40 23.37 -13.80 -10.51
N VAL A 41 24.55 -13.19 -10.37
CA VAL A 41 24.88 -12.30 -9.26
C VAL A 41 24.22 -10.95 -9.42
N VAL A 42 24.14 -10.38 -10.63
CA VAL A 42 23.55 -9.04 -10.80
C VAL A 42 22.05 -9.03 -10.46
N PRO A 43 21.20 -9.94 -10.97
CA PRO A 43 19.79 -10.00 -10.56
C PRO A 43 19.61 -10.38 -9.10
N ALA A 44 20.44 -11.27 -8.55
CA ALA A 44 20.40 -11.62 -7.13
C ALA A 44 20.74 -10.41 -6.25
N LEU A 45 21.77 -9.63 -6.59
CA LEU A 45 22.12 -8.39 -5.88
C LEU A 45 20.98 -7.37 -6.01
N PHE A 46 20.40 -7.21 -7.19
CA PHE A 46 19.28 -6.29 -7.41
C PHE A 46 18.04 -6.70 -6.62
N GLY A 47 17.72 -8.00 -6.57
CA GLY A 47 16.65 -8.58 -5.76
C GLY A 47 16.89 -8.39 -4.26
N LEU A 48 18.13 -8.59 -3.81
CA LEU A 48 18.50 -8.43 -2.40
C LEU A 48 18.51 -6.95 -1.99
N LEU A 49 19.04 -6.06 -2.83
CA LEU A 49 19.00 -4.61 -2.62
C LEU A 49 17.57 -4.07 -2.62
N SER A 50 16.71 -4.53 -3.54
CA SER A 50 15.30 -4.12 -3.57
C SER A 50 14.51 -4.68 -2.39
N GLY A 51 14.75 -5.94 -2.01
CA GLY A 51 14.15 -6.58 -0.83
C GLY A 51 14.60 -5.95 0.50
N LEU A 52 15.84 -5.49 0.60
CA LEU A 52 16.29 -4.69 1.75
C LEU A 52 15.80 -3.23 1.69
N SER A 53 15.45 -2.74 0.49
CA SER A 53 14.94 -1.38 0.26
C SER A 53 13.43 -1.26 0.33
N ILE A 54 12.74 -2.19 1.01
CA ILE A 54 11.33 -2.08 1.43
C ILE A 54 11.21 -1.03 2.55
N LYS A 55 11.68 0.18 2.27
CA LYS A 55 11.33 1.40 2.97
C LYS A 55 10.82 2.31 1.88
N GLU A 56 9.49 2.32 1.71
CA GLU A 56 8.71 3.02 0.68
C GLU A 56 9.23 4.42 0.31
N LYS A 57 9.91 5.09 1.25
CA LYS A 57 10.48 6.42 1.13
C LYS A 57 11.57 6.60 0.06
N TRP A 58 12.39 5.59 -0.28
CA TRP A 58 13.44 5.77 -1.31
C TRP A 58 12.88 5.67 -2.73
N LEU A 59 12.02 4.68 -2.97
CA LEU A 59 11.35 4.47 -4.25
C LEU A 59 10.46 5.68 -4.61
N HIS A 60 9.71 6.22 -3.64
CA HIS A 60 8.94 7.46 -3.82
C HIS A 60 9.82 8.68 -4.19
N ARG A 61 11.04 8.77 -3.63
CA ARG A 61 11.96 9.89 -3.89
C ARG A 61 12.59 9.81 -5.28
N LEU A 62 12.88 8.59 -5.76
CA LEU A 62 13.37 8.35 -7.11
C LEU A 62 12.26 8.60 -8.15
N MET A 63 11.04 8.11 -7.91
CA MET A 63 9.86 8.34 -8.76
C MET A 63 9.56 9.85 -8.92
N ARG A 64 9.64 10.62 -7.83
CA ARG A 64 9.46 12.08 -7.85
C ARG A 64 10.52 12.81 -8.69
N LYS A 65 11.76 12.32 -8.74
CA LYS A 65 12.84 12.91 -9.54
C LYS A 65 12.64 12.69 -11.04
N PHE A 66 11.92 11.63 -11.43
CA PHE A 66 11.56 11.35 -12.82
C PHE A 66 10.28 12.06 -13.29
N ASN A 67 9.71 12.95 -12.47
CA ASN A 67 8.48 13.67 -12.80
C ASN A 67 7.31 12.75 -13.21
N LEU A 68 7.38 11.48 -12.81
CA LEU A 68 6.24 10.58 -12.78
C LEU A 68 5.38 11.10 -11.64
N SER A 69 4.49 12.01 -12.01
CA SER A 69 3.36 12.43 -11.20
C SER A 69 2.61 11.17 -10.79
N THR A 70 2.99 10.58 -9.66
CA THR A 70 2.08 9.80 -8.83
C THR A 70 1.03 10.79 -8.34
N VAL A 71 0.10 11.13 -9.23
CA VAL A 71 -1.28 11.45 -8.83
C VAL A 71 -1.62 10.27 -7.94
N HIS A 72 -1.72 10.51 -6.63
CA HIS A 72 -2.08 9.45 -5.71
C HIS A 72 -3.34 8.78 -6.27
N PRO A 73 -3.31 7.48 -6.60
CA PRO A 73 -4.54 6.75 -6.82
C PRO A 73 -5.12 6.55 -5.42
N VAL A 74 -5.67 7.61 -4.82
CA VAL A 74 -6.62 7.42 -3.74
C VAL A 74 -7.87 6.98 -4.47
N GLU A 75 -8.03 5.66 -4.58
CA GLU A 75 -9.01 5.03 -5.46
C GLU A 75 -10.45 5.42 -5.09
N CYS A 76 -10.68 5.88 -3.84
CA CYS A 76 -11.97 6.40 -3.41
C CYS A 76 -11.88 7.38 -2.22
N ALA A 77 -12.96 8.16 -2.00
CA ALA A 77 -13.15 8.98 -0.80
C ALA A 77 -13.07 8.16 0.51
N TRP A 78 -13.40 6.87 0.44
CA TRP A 78 -13.19 5.89 1.51
C TRP A 78 -11.73 5.88 1.98
N ASP A 79 -10.80 5.59 1.06
CA ASP A 79 -9.37 5.47 1.38
C ASP A 79 -8.82 6.80 1.89
N TRP A 80 -9.25 7.93 1.31
CA TRP A 80 -8.84 9.25 1.75
C TRP A 80 -9.25 9.53 3.21
N ARG A 81 -10.50 9.22 3.56
CA ARG A 81 -11.03 9.48 4.91
C ARG A 81 -10.36 8.57 5.94
N PHE A 82 -10.19 7.29 5.62
CA PHE A 82 -9.69 6.31 6.58
C PHE A 82 -8.17 6.32 6.77
N GLN A 83 -7.40 6.82 5.80
CA GLN A 83 -5.97 7.07 5.98
C GLN A 83 -5.65 8.09 7.08
N THR A 84 -6.58 9.00 7.37
CA THR A 84 -6.41 10.08 8.36
C THR A 84 -7.28 9.91 9.59
N LEU A 85 -7.95 8.76 9.72
CA LEU A 85 -8.88 8.51 10.81
C LEU A 85 -8.12 8.32 12.13
N GLN A 86 -8.38 9.22 13.07
CA GLN A 86 -8.05 9.05 14.49
C GLN A 86 -9.23 8.38 15.19
N GLU A 87 -9.03 7.89 16.42
CA GLU A 87 -10.15 7.32 17.19
C GLU A 87 -11.34 8.27 17.19
N SER A 88 -12.48 7.77 16.72
CA SER A 88 -13.65 8.60 16.44
C SER A 88 -14.92 7.90 16.89
N TRP A 89 -15.86 8.68 17.40
CA TRP A 89 -17.24 8.27 17.51
C TRP A 89 -17.83 8.20 16.11
N VAL A 90 -18.61 7.16 15.84
CA VAL A 90 -19.25 6.97 14.54
C VAL A 90 -20.71 6.62 14.69
N LEU A 91 -21.48 7.04 13.70
CA LEU A 91 -22.86 6.61 13.47
C LEU A 91 -22.96 6.09 12.05
N ILE A 92 -23.20 4.79 11.91
CA ILE A 92 -23.37 4.12 10.64
C ILE A 92 -24.86 3.96 10.40
N VAL A 93 -25.35 4.54 9.31
CA VAL A 93 -26.74 4.40 8.86
C VAL A 93 -26.76 3.38 7.73
N LEU A 94 -27.57 2.33 7.89
CA LEU A 94 -27.78 1.32 6.86
C LEU A 94 -28.89 1.73 5.89
N LYS A 95 -28.96 1.07 4.74
CA LYS A 95 -29.96 1.33 3.69
C LYS A 95 -31.41 1.13 4.16
N ASP A 96 -31.62 0.31 5.18
CA ASP A 96 -32.91 0.07 5.83
C ASP A 96 -33.26 1.12 6.91
N ASN A 97 -32.41 2.15 7.09
CA ASN A 97 -32.44 3.16 8.17
C ASN A 97 -32.07 2.65 9.57
N THR A 98 -31.60 1.41 9.70
CA THR A 98 -31.01 0.92 10.96
C THR A 98 -29.75 1.72 11.27
N LYS A 99 -29.58 2.09 12.55
CA LYS A 99 -28.45 2.92 13.01
C LYS A 99 -27.57 2.13 13.96
N TRP A 100 -26.27 2.15 13.70
CA TRP A 100 -25.24 1.60 14.56
C TRP A 100 -24.35 2.72 15.05
N ALA A 101 -24.43 3.01 16.34
CA ALA A 101 -23.57 3.96 17.01
C ALA A 101 -22.39 3.22 17.65
N GLY A 102 -21.19 3.77 17.57
CA GLY A 102 -20.07 3.24 18.36
C GLY A 102 -18.76 3.98 18.15
N VAL A 103 -17.65 3.30 18.45
CA VAL A 103 -16.30 3.87 18.37
C VAL A 103 -15.47 3.09 17.38
N LEU A 104 -14.91 3.78 16.39
CA LEU A 104 -13.80 3.25 15.60
C LEU A 104 -12.50 3.51 16.35
N GLY A 105 -12.11 2.52 17.16
CA GLY A 105 -10.90 2.54 17.97
C GLY A 105 -9.83 1.57 17.46
N THR A 106 -8.79 1.38 18.26
CA THR A 106 -7.67 0.47 17.95
C THR A 106 -8.06 -0.98 17.64
N GLY A 107 -9.14 -1.52 18.21
CA GLY A 107 -9.63 -2.87 17.88
C GLY A 107 -10.71 -2.91 16.79
N SER A 108 -11.04 -1.77 16.17
CA SER A 108 -11.96 -1.71 15.03
C SER A 108 -11.21 -1.91 13.71
N PHE A 109 -11.91 -2.37 12.67
CA PHE A 109 -11.29 -2.64 11.37
C PHE A 109 -12.14 -2.10 10.22
N LEU A 110 -11.46 -1.57 9.22
CA LEU A 110 -12.04 -1.02 8.01
C LEU A 110 -11.31 -1.69 6.85
N SER A 111 -12.06 -2.39 6.00
CA SER A 111 -11.43 -3.03 4.86
C SER A 111 -10.97 -2.00 3.83
N SER A 112 -9.79 -2.22 3.29
CA SER A 112 -9.19 -1.43 2.21
C SER A 112 -9.44 -2.04 0.82
N ASP A 113 -10.13 -3.18 0.72
CA ASP A 113 -10.49 -3.77 -0.57
C ASP A 113 -11.59 -2.92 -1.23
N PRO A 114 -11.40 -2.39 -2.45
CA PRO A 114 -12.41 -1.60 -3.16
C PRO A 114 -13.73 -2.35 -3.39
N THR A 115 -13.70 -3.68 -3.43
CA THR A 115 -14.87 -4.55 -3.64
C THR A 115 -15.58 -4.91 -2.34
N GLU A 116 -14.87 -4.87 -1.21
CA GLU A 116 -15.37 -5.26 0.11
C GLU A 116 -14.96 -4.22 1.16
N ARG A 117 -15.65 -3.07 1.22
CA ARG A 117 -15.38 -1.98 2.18
C ARG A 117 -16.19 -2.12 3.47
N ASP A 118 -16.05 -3.28 4.08
CA ASP A 118 -16.76 -3.65 5.31
C ASP A 118 -16.21 -2.88 6.52
N VAL A 119 -17.06 -2.68 7.52
CA VAL A 119 -16.72 -2.00 8.77
C VAL A 119 -16.95 -2.93 9.94
N PHE A 120 -15.90 -3.23 10.68
CA PHE A 120 -15.97 -3.87 11.99
C PHE A 120 -15.79 -2.83 13.08
N MET A 121 -16.77 -2.76 13.99
CA MET A 121 -16.75 -1.88 15.13
C MET A 121 -16.74 -2.71 16.41
N GLU A 122 -15.68 -2.53 17.21
CA GLU A 122 -15.47 -3.29 18.44
C GLU A 122 -16.48 -2.88 19.52
N ASP A 123 -16.61 -1.57 19.73
CA ASP A 123 -17.46 -1.01 20.78
C ASP A 123 -18.72 -0.39 20.18
N VAL A 124 -19.85 -1.08 20.38
CA VAL A 124 -21.18 -0.60 19.98
C VAL A 124 -21.87 0.10 21.15
N TYR A 125 -22.62 1.15 20.85
CA TYR A 125 -23.42 1.90 21.80
C TYR A 125 -24.87 1.97 21.34
N GLU A 126 -25.78 2.02 22.30
CA GLU A 126 -27.18 2.39 22.09
C GLU A 126 -27.38 3.86 22.45
N LEU A 127 -28.16 4.57 21.63
CA LEU A 127 -28.66 5.90 21.94
C LEU A 127 -29.98 5.73 22.70
N ASP A 128 -30.00 6.08 23.97
CA ASP A 128 -31.25 6.11 24.73
C ASP A 128 -32.12 7.32 24.33
N ALA A 129 -33.36 7.38 24.82
CA ALA A 129 -34.30 8.47 24.54
C ALA A 129 -33.82 9.84 25.07
N GLN A 130 -32.73 9.89 25.83
CA GLN A 130 -32.10 11.08 26.38
C GLN A 130 -30.77 11.40 25.67
N ASN A 131 -30.46 10.73 24.56
CA ASN A 131 -29.21 10.85 23.79
C ASN A 131 -27.95 10.49 24.61
N VAL A 132 -28.07 9.67 25.64
CA VAL A 132 -26.91 9.14 26.36
C VAL A 132 -26.44 7.87 25.67
N TRP A 133 -25.13 7.81 25.41
CA TRP A 133 -24.49 6.66 24.76
C TRP A 133 -24.26 5.56 25.79
N GLN A 134 -25.02 4.48 25.70
CA GLN A 134 -24.86 3.31 26.59
C GLN A 134 -24.05 2.22 25.88
N LYS A 135 -22.89 1.87 26.43
CA LYS A 135 -22.02 0.84 25.86
C LYS A 135 -22.72 -0.52 25.90
N ARG A 136 -22.80 -1.18 24.75
CA ARG A 136 -23.25 -2.56 24.63
C ARG A 136 -22.07 -3.50 24.84
N ASN A 137 -22.35 -4.69 25.35
CA ASN A 137 -21.35 -5.76 25.43
C ASN A 137 -21.35 -6.59 24.13
N SER A 138 -21.19 -5.91 23.00
CA SER A 138 -21.26 -6.49 21.66
C SER A 138 -20.45 -5.68 20.66
N SER A 139 -19.85 -6.37 19.70
CA SER A 139 -19.27 -5.81 18.48
C SER A 139 -20.20 -6.02 17.29
N VAL A 140 -19.93 -5.32 16.18
CA VAL A 140 -20.70 -5.49 14.94
C VAL A 140 -19.79 -5.47 13.73
N LEU A 141 -20.04 -6.38 12.79
CA LEU A 141 -19.50 -6.34 11.43
C LEU A 141 -20.61 -5.91 10.49
N ILE A 142 -20.35 -4.87 9.70
CA ILE A 142 -21.30 -4.28 8.77
C ILE A 142 -20.72 -4.39 7.36
N SER A 143 -21.43 -5.11 6.49
CA SER A 143 -21.02 -5.25 5.10
C SER A 143 -21.19 -3.96 4.31
N HIS A 144 -20.24 -3.65 3.43
CA HIS A 144 -20.21 -2.44 2.62
C HIS A 144 -21.52 -2.16 1.89
N GLY A 145 -22.11 -3.22 1.32
CA GLY A 145 -23.33 -3.16 0.52
C GLY A 145 -24.54 -2.65 1.28
N GLU A 146 -24.54 -2.69 2.62
CA GLU A 146 -25.65 -2.24 3.45
C GLU A 146 -25.49 -0.80 3.94
N ILE A 147 -24.28 -0.24 3.88
CA ILE A 147 -23.99 1.09 4.43
C ILE A 147 -24.54 2.17 3.50
N GLN A 148 -25.36 3.06 4.04
CA GLN A 148 -25.85 4.26 3.36
C GLN A 148 -24.92 5.45 3.63
N SER A 149 -24.59 5.69 4.90
CA SER A 149 -23.71 6.78 5.32
C SER A 149 -22.98 6.45 6.62
N ILE A 150 -21.84 7.14 6.82
CA ILE A 150 -21.08 7.10 8.06
C ILE A 150 -20.80 8.53 8.49
N GLU A 151 -21.26 8.89 9.69
CA GLU A 151 -20.94 10.16 10.34
C GLU A 151 -19.82 9.94 11.35
N PHE A 152 -18.91 10.91 11.46
CA PHE A 152 -17.74 10.83 12.33
C PHE A 152 -17.70 12.05 13.25
N TRP A 153 -17.44 11.81 14.54
CA TRP A 153 -17.10 12.86 15.50
C TRP A 153 -15.77 12.53 16.18
N PRO A 154 -14.90 13.53 16.40
CA PRO A 154 -13.68 13.32 17.15
C PRO A 154 -14.01 12.75 18.54
N LYS A 155 -13.36 11.65 18.90
CA LYS A 155 -13.31 11.22 20.30
C LYS A 155 -12.27 12.12 20.95
N GLY A 156 -12.72 13.27 21.45
CA GLY A 156 -11.81 14.29 22.00
C GLY A 156 -10.79 13.68 22.96
N ASP A 157 -9.58 14.21 22.96
CA ASP A 157 -8.53 13.84 23.91
C ASP A 157 -9.03 14.17 25.33
N SER A 158 -9.53 13.16 26.02
CA SER A 158 -9.82 13.22 27.46
C SER A 158 -8.54 13.08 28.27
#